data_AF-A0A242C7D5-F1
#
_entry.id   AF-A0A242C7D5-F1
#
_cell.length_a   1.000
_cell.length_b   1.000
_cell.length_c   1.000
_cell.angle_alpha   90.00
_cell.angle_beta   90.00
_cell.angle_gamma   90.00
#
_symmetry.space_group_name_H-M   'P 1'
#
loop_
_entity.id
_entity.type
_entity.pdbx_description
1 polymer ?
#
loop_
_entity_poly.entity_id
_entity_poly.type
_entity_poly.pdbx_seq_one_letter_code
_entity_poly.pdbx_strand_id
1 'polypeptide(L)' 'MDQSEVLDRLREELEIPFFNGTIEDGEYTEEDYQKIKSDLLKYFDEYVRNVEN' A
#
# COMPACT_ATOMS: atom_id res chain seq x y z
N MET A 1 -10.06 7.14 8.60
CA MET A 1 -9.41 7.52 7.33
C MET A 1 -10.18 6.82 6.26
N ASP A 2 -10.64 7.52 5.25
CA ASP A 2 -11.37 6.85 4.18
C ASP A 2 -10.42 6.16 3.19
N GLN A 3 -11.01 5.40 2.26
CA GLN A 3 -10.29 4.69 1.22
C GLN A 3 -9.37 5.61 0.38
N SER A 4 -9.83 6.83 0.07
CA SER A 4 -9.10 7.75 -0.79
C SER A 4 -7.86 8.31 -0.08
N GLU A 5 -8.00 8.65 1.20
CA GLU A 5 -6.92 9.11 2.06
C GLU A 5 -5.84 8.03 2.22
N VAL A 6 -6.24 6.77 2.41
CA VAL A 6 -5.28 5.64 2.47
C VAL A 6 -4.49 5.52 1.17
N LEU A 7 -5.17 5.57 0.01
CA LEU A 7 -4.50 5.46 -1.29
C LEU A 7 -3.55 6.62 -1.57
N ASP A 8 -3.95 7.85 -1.25
CA ASP A 8 -3.11 9.03 -1.45
C ASP A 8 -1.88 9.01 -0.55
N ARG A 9 -2.03 8.65 0.73
CA ARG A 9 -0.89 8.48 1.64
C ARG A 9 0.06 7.38 1.18
N LEU A 10 -0.44 6.24 0.71
CA LEU A 10 0.42 5.18 0.16
C LEU A 10 1.22 5.65 -1.06
N ARG A 11 0.62 6.44 -1.96
CA ARG A 11 1.32 7.00 -3.13
C ARG A 11 2.45 7.93 -2.72
N GLU A 12 2.18 8.81 -1.76
CA GLU A 12 3.16 9.78 -1.26
C GLU A 12 4.27 9.10 -0.46
N GLU A 13 3.91 8.30 0.56
CA GLU A 13 4.88 7.71 1.49
C GLU A 13 5.76 6.63 0.85
N LEU A 14 5.28 5.94 -0.20
CA LEU A 14 6.05 4.94 -0.93
C LEU A 14 6.70 5.49 -2.20
N GLU A 15 6.48 6.77 -2.52
CA GLU A 15 6.95 7.40 -3.76
C GLU A 15 6.50 6.64 -5.02
N ILE A 16 5.23 6.19 -5.04
CA ILE A 16 4.63 5.45 -6.16
C ILE A 16 3.42 6.24 -6.70
N PRO A 17 3.63 7.24 -7.56
CA PRO A 17 2.57 8.15 -8.02
C PRO A 17 1.42 7.45 -8.75
N PHE A 18 1.71 6.32 -9.41
CA PHE A 18 0.76 5.56 -10.21
C PHE A 18 0.22 4.33 -9.48
N PHE A 19 0.37 4.25 -8.15
CA PHE A 19 -0.21 3.17 -7.36
C PHE A 19 -1.74 3.21 -7.48
N ASN A 20 -2.30 2.12 -8.00
CA ASN A 20 -3.73 1.92 -8.15
C ASN A 20 -4.15 0.59 -7.51
N GLY A 21 -3.88 0.46 -6.21
CA GLY A 21 -4.33 -0.68 -5.42
C GLY A 21 -5.85 -0.67 -5.27
N THR A 22 -6.45 -1.86 -5.26
CA THR A 22 -7.86 -2.03 -4.88
C THR A 22 -7.91 -2.41 -3.41
N ILE A 23 -8.35 -1.48 -2.57
CA ILE A 23 -8.71 -1.72 -1.16
C ILE A 23 -10.23 -1.57 -1.02
N GLU A 24 -10.84 -2.18 -0.01
CA GLU A 24 -12.29 -2.07 0.21
C GLU A 24 -12.70 -0.62 0.54
N ASP A 25 -13.96 -0.27 0.28
CA ASP A 25 -14.49 1.02 0.74
C ASP A 25 -14.85 0.91 2.23
N GLY A 26 -14.44 1.90 3.02
CA GLY A 26 -14.61 1.86 4.47
C GLY A 26 -13.73 2.84 5.24
N GLU A 27 -13.89 2.82 6.56
CA GLU A 27 -13.07 3.59 7.49
C GLU A 27 -11.91 2.76 8.01
N TYR A 28 -10.71 3.30 7.88
CA TYR A 28 -9.46 2.72 8.31
C TYR A 28 -8.91 3.45 9.54
N THR A 29 -8.43 2.66 10.50
CA THR A 29 -7.61 3.17 11.59
C THR A 29 -6.15 3.30 11.15
N GLU A 30 -5.32 3.99 11.95
CA GLU A 30 -3.88 4.06 11.67
C GLU A 30 -3.23 2.67 11.75
N GLU A 31 -3.73 1.76 12.60
CA GLU A 31 -3.25 0.39 12.67
C GLU A 31 -3.53 -0.38 11.36
N ASP A 32 -4.74 -0.22 10.80
CA ASP A 32 -5.09 -0.83 9.52
C ASP A 32 -4.21 -0.30 8.39
N TYR A 33 -3.98 1.02 8.35
CA TYR A 33 -3.09 1.66 7.38
C TYR A 33 -1.67 1.10 7.44
N GLN A 34 -1.07 1.00 8.64
CA GLN A 34 0.29 0.48 8.80
C GLN A 34 0.38 -0.98 8.35
N LYS A 35 -0.68 -1.77 8.57
CA LYS A 35 -0.75 -3.15 8.09
C LYS A 35 -0.79 -3.22 6.57
N ILE A 36 -1.66 -2.44 5.91
CA ILE A 36 -1.75 -2.36 4.45
C ILE A 36 -0.40 -1.96 3.85
N LYS A 37 0.25 -0.95 4.42
CA LYS A 37 1.58 -0.48 3.98
C LYS A 37 2.62 -1.58 4.09
N SER A 38 2.67 -2.29 5.22
CA SER A 38 3.61 -3.39 5.43
C SER A 38 3.38 -4.54 4.45
N ASP A 39 2.13 -4.92 4.22
CA ASP A 39 1.77 -6.00 3.29
C ASP A 39 2.16 -5.64 1.84
N LEU A 40 1.95 -4.37 1.44
CA LEU A 40 2.35 -3.87 0.13
C LEU A 40 3.87 -3.87 -0.06
N LEU A 41 4.62 -3.39 0.93
CA LEU A 41 6.10 -3.41 0.89
C LEU A 41 6.65 -4.83 0.79
N LYS A 42 6.06 -5.76 1.54
CA LYS A 42 6.42 -7.18 1.47
C LYS A 42 6.15 -7.77 0.08
N TYR A 43 5.00 -7.45 -0.50
CA TYR A 43 4.67 -7.86 -1.88
C TYR A 43 5.70 -7.34 -2.88
N PHE A 44 6.16 -6.09 -2.76
CA PHE A 44 7.22 -5.55 -3.61
C PHE A 44 8.56 -6.26 -3.42
N ASP A 45 9.00 -6.48 -2.18
CA ASP A 45 10.26 -7.19 -1.88
C ASP A 45 10.24 -8.62 -2.41
N GLU A 46 9.14 -9.36 -2.22
CA GLU A 46 8.97 -10.71 -2.76
C GLU A 46 8.95 -10.71 -4.29
N TYR A 47 8.27 -9.75 -4.92
CA TYR A 47 8.22 -9.65 -6.38
C TYR A 47 9.61 -9.37 -6.95
N VAL A 48 10.33 -8.36 -6.44
CA VAL A 48 11.69 -8.00 -6.91
C VAL A 48 12.67 -9.16 -6.74
N ARG A 49 12.64 -9.83 -5.58
CA ARG A 49 13.53 -10.99 -5.31
C ARG A 49 13.26 -12.19 -6.22
N ASN A 50 12.04 -12.34 -6.73
CA ASN A 50 11.70 -13.39 -7.68
C ASN A 50 12.11 -13.07 -9.12
N VAL A 51 12.43 -11.81 -9.48
CA VAL A 51 12.89 -11.46 -10.84
C VAL A 51 14.41 -11.66 -11.01
N GLU A 52 15.18 -11.72 -9.92
CA GLU A 52 16.64 -11.95 -9.94
C GLU A 52 17.06 -13.43 -9.89
N ASN A 53 16.13 -14.40 -9.94
CA ASN A 53 16.41 -15.84 -9.96
C ASN A 53 16.16 -16.51 -11.32
#